data_AF-A0A9D4VVE9-F1
#
_entry.id   AF-A0A9D4VVE9-F1
#
_cell.length_a   1.000
_cell.length_b   1.000
_cell.length_c   1.000
_cell.angle_alpha   90.00
_cell.angle_beta   90.00
_cell.angle_gamma   90.00
#
_symmetry.space_group_name_H-M   'P 1'
#
loop_
_entity.id
_entity.type
_entity.pdbx_description
1 polymer ?
#
loop_
_entity_poly.entity_id
_entity_poly.type
_entity_poly.pdbx_seq_one_letter_code
_entity_poly.pdbx_strand_id
1 'polypeptide(L)'
;MDDELLELQRQFEFAQQAKSSIRLSDRNVVELVQKLQQLQIIDFELLHTASGKEYITLDQLRNEMVTEVKRLGRISVIDLADVTGVDLYYVEKLSQNIITDHGELMLTQGEIITEAYWDSIAEEINERLQECSQIALTELAAQLNVGLDLIASVLEPRLGTIVKGRLEGGQLYTPAYVARVSAMVRGAARGITVPTNLTVLWSSLQNLLQEMDGASGVAVDGSFFQSLFNGLVKRGEISGSVRAGVHWTPAVFAVAQKESVDSFFSQNSFISYDVLQKLGIPQPVQFLQIS
;
A
#
# COMPACT_ATOMS: atom_id res chain seq x y z
N MET A 1 -36.94 -54.03 -0.79
CA MET A 1 -35.82 -53.43 -0.04
C MET A 1 -34.62 -54.27 -0.42
N ASP A 2 -34.00 -53.81 -1.50
CA ASP A 2 -32.94 -54.33 -2.37
C ASP A 2 -32.11 -55.52 -1.88
N ASP A 3 -32.47 -56.72 -2.37
CA ASP A 3 -31.66 -57.95 -2.24
C ASP A 3 -30.22 -57.77 -2.79
N GLU A 4 -30.06 -56.89 -3.77
CA GLU A 4 -28.78 -56.51 -4.39
C GLU A 4 -27.86 -55.77 -3.40
N LEU A 5 -28.44 -54.95 -2.52
CA LEU A 5 -27.73 -54.21 -1.47
C LEU A 5 -27.27 -55.15 -0.35
N LEU A 6 -28.08 -56.18 -0.07
CA LEU A 6 -27.79 -57.22 0.93
C LEU A 6 -26.69 -58.16 0.43
N GLU A 7 -26.66 -58.45 -0.87
CA GLU A 7 -25.61 -59.23 -1.50
C GLU A 7 -24.28 -58.44 -1.57
N LEU A 8 -24.32 -57.15 -1.88
CA LEU A 8 -23.17 -56.24 -1.80
C LEU A 8 -22.59 -56.16 -0.38
N GLN A 9 -23.45 -56.05 0.64
CA GLN A 9 -23.01 -56.07 2.04
C GLN A 9 -22.32 -57.38 2.40
N ARG A 10 -22.87 -58.52 1.97
CA ARG A 10 -22.27 -59.83 2.22
C ARG A 10 -20.92 -60.00 1.51
N GLN A 11 -20.80 -59.50 0.28
CA GLN A 11 -19.53 -59.50 -0.46
C GLN A 11 -18.48 -58.61 0.20
N PHE A 12 -18.88 -57.44 0.70
CA PHE A 12 -18.00 -56.53 1.43
C PHE A 12 -17.53 -57.13 2.75
N GLU A 13 -18.43 -57.77 3.50
CA GLU A 13 -18.12 -58.44 4.77
C GLU A 13 -17.17 -59.63 4.56
N PHE A 14 -17.37 -60.40 3.49
CA PHE A 14 -16.45 -61.48 3.08
C PHE A 14 -15.06 -60.94 2.69
N ALA A 15 -15.00 -59.84 1.93
CA ALA A 15 -13.75 -59.20 1.55
C ALA A 15 -12.99 -58.61 2.76
N GLN A 16 -13.70 -58.08 3.76
CA GLN A 16 -13.08 -57.61 5.01
C GLN A 16 -12.62 -58.76 5.92
N GLN A 17 -13.33 -59.90 5.91
CA GLN A 17 -12.94 -61.10 6.67
C GLN A 17 -11.78 -61.87 6.03
N ALA A 18 -11.51 -61.67 4.73
CA ALA A 18 -10.31 -62.14 4.04
C ALA A 18 -9.07 -61.41 4.58
N LYS A 19 -8.61 -61.81 5.76
CA LYS A 19 -7.33 -61.35 6.33
C LYS A 19 -6.22 -61.72 5.35
N SER A 20 -5.55 -60.71 4.80
CA SER A 20 -4.31 -60.93 4.06
C SER A 20 -3.35 -61.73 4.94
N SER A 21 -2.90 -62.89 4.44
CA SER A 21 -1.99 -63.78 5.18
C SER A 21 -0.60 -63.17 5.41
N ILE A 22 -0.30 -62.08 4.70
CA ILE A 22 0.96 -61.35 4.76
C ILE A 22 0.66 -59.91 5.15
N ARG A 23 0.88 -59.59 6.42
CA ARG A 23 0.96 -58.19 6.88
C ARG A 23 2.41 -57.75 6.72
N LEU A 24 2.63 -56.77 5.86
CA LEU A 24 3.92 -56.08 5.81
C LEU A 24 4.08 -55.29 7.11
N SER A 25 5.20 -55.49 7.80
CA SER A 25 5.60 -54.58 8.88
C SER A 25 6.07 -53.26 8.28
N ASP A 26 6.00 -52.18 9.04
CA ASP A 26 6.46 -50.85 8.60
C ASP A 26 7.90 -50.89 8.08
N ARG A 27 8.77 -51.67 8.75
CA ARG A 27 10.15 -51.91 8.30
C ARG A 27 10.21 -52.57 6.92
N ASN A 28 9.39 -53.59 6.68
CA ASN A 28 9.37 -54.26 5.38
C ASN A 28 8.87 -53.33 4.28
N VAL A 29 7.92 -52.43 4.58
CA VAL A 29 7.44 -51.41 3.64
C VAL A 29 8.56 -50.44 3.27
N VAL A 30 9.32 -49.94 4.25
CA VAL A 30 10.47 -49.05 4.00
C VAL A 30 11.53 -49.74 3.13
N GLU A 31 11.89 -50.99 3.45
CA GLU A 31 12.88 -51.75 2.68
C GLU A 31 12.40 -52.03 1.23
N LEU A 32 11.10 -52.29 1.04
CA LEU A 32 10.49 -52.45 -0.28
C LEU A 32 10.55 -51.16 -1.09
N VAL A 33 10.18 -50.02 -0.52
CA VAL A 33 10.24 -48.71 -1.20
C VAL A 33 11.67 -48.39 -1.62
N GLN A 34 12.65 -48.60 -0.75
CA GLN A 34 14.07 -48.43 -1.08
C GLN A 34 14.51 -49.36 -2.22
N LYS A 35 14.04 -50.61 -2.24
CA LYS A 35 14.31 -51.55 -3.35
C LYS A 35 13.68 -51.11 -4.66
N LEU A 36 12.47 -50.58 -4.64
CA LEU A 36 11.79 -50.04 -5.82
C LEU A 36 12.54 -48.84 -6.40
N GLN A 37 13.09 -47.96 -5.56
CA GLN A 37 13.96 -46.86 -5.99
C GLN A 37 15.29 -47.36 -6.57
N GLN A 38 15.94 -48.36 -5.93
CA GLN A 38 17.19 -48.97 -6.45
C GLN A 38 17.01 -49.60 -7.84
N LEU A 39 15.84 -50.18 -8.09
CA LEU A 39 15.49 -50.79 -9.38
C LEU A 39 14.98 -49.76 -10.41
N GLN A 40 14.93 -48.47 -10.06
CA GLN A 40 14.37 -47.38 -10.87
C GLN A 40 12.92 -47.64 -11.34
N ILE A 41 12.15 -48.37 -10.53
CA ILE A 41 10.70 -48.50 -10.74
C ILE A 41 9.99 -47.25 -10.22
N ILE A 42 10.51 -46.68 -9.12
CA ILE A 42 10.21 -45.33 -8.67
C ILE A 42 11.41 -44.48 -9.08
N ASP A 43 11.26 -43.73 -10.16
CA ASP A 43 12.31 -42.91 -10.79
C ASP A 43 12.27 -41.43 -10.34
N PHE A 44 11.30 -41.06 -9.51
CA PHE A 44 11.13 -39.72 -8.95
C PHE A 44 11.54 -39.63 -7.48
N GLU A 45 11.79 -38.39 -7.04
CA GLU A 45 12.17 -38.08 -5.66
C GLU A 45 10.99 -38.28 -4.70
N LEU A 46 11.23 -39.03 -3.62
CA LEU A 46 10.25 -39.35 -2.60
C LEU A 46 10.73 -38.78 -1.27
N LEU A 47 9.96 -37.86 -0.69
CA LEU A 47 10.22 -37.28 0.60
C LEU A 47 9.53 -38.10 1.69
N HIS A 48 9.97 -37.94 2.93
CA HIS A 48 9.29 -38.48 4.10
C HIS A 48 8.85 -37.34 5.01
N THR A 49 7.74 -37.53 5.73
CA THR A 49 7.34 -36.58 6.77
C THR A 49 8.32 -36.64 7.93
N ALA A 50 8.39 -35.58 8.75
CA ALA A 50 9.24 -35.51 9.94
C ALA A 50 9.00 -36.66 10.94
N SER A 51 7.81 -37.26 10.90
CA SER A 51 7.46 -38.46 11.68
C SER A 51 8.06 -39.77 11.14
N GLY A 52 8.53 -39.77 9.89
CA GLY A 52 9.04 -40.93 9.15
C GLY A 52 7.97 -41.96 8.76
N LYS A 53 6.68 -41.66 8.96
CA LYS A 53 5.58 -42.62 8.75
C LYS A 53 4.96 -42.55 7.36
N GLU A 54 5.14 -41.44 6.67
CA GLU A 54 4.48 -41.16 5.41
C GLU A 54 5.52 -40.74 4.38
N TYR A 55 5.28 -41.17 3.14
CA TYR A 55 6.04 -40.76 1.98
C TYR A 55 5.21 -39.79 1.15
N ILE A 56 5.82 -38.70 0.73
CA ILE A 56 5.17 -37.65 -0.05
C ILE A 56 6.00 -37.34 -1.30
N THR A 57 5.31 -37.17 -2.42
CA THR A 57 5.95 -36.73 -3.67
C THR A 57 6.06 -35.21 -3.69
N LEU A 58 7.01 -34.68 -4.45
CA LEU A 58 7.16 -33.22 -4.61
C LEU A 58 5.90 -32.55 -5.16
N ASP A 59 5.19 -33.22 -6.06
CA ASP A 59 3.94 -32.70 -6.65
C ASP A 59 2.80 -32.67 -5.63
N GLN A 60 2.70 -33.70 -4.78
CA GLN A 60 1.70 -33.72 -3.72
C GLN A 60 1.98 -32.62 -2.69
N LEU A 61 3.24 -32.47 -2.27
CA LEU A 61 3.64 -31.39 -1.38
C LEU A 61 3.34 -30.02 -1.98
N ARG A 62 3.60 -29.82 -3.28
CA ARG A 62 3.25 -28.57 -3.97
C ARG A 62 1.74 -28.28 -3.91
N ASN A 63 0.90 -29.28 -4.18
CA ASN A 63 -0.55 -29.12 -4.15
C ASN A 63 -1.06 -28.81 -2.74
N GLU A 64 -0.53 -29.48 -1.71
CA GLU A 64 -0.87 -29.21 -0.31
C GLU A 64 -0.46 -27.80 0.10
N MET A 65 0.76 -27.38 -0.25
CA MET A 65 1.25 -26.03 0.02
C MET A 65 0.34 -24.96 -0.61
N VAL A 66 0.00 -25.09 -1.90
CA VAL A 66 -0.87 -24.12 -2.59
C VAL A 66 -2.26 -24.09 -1.99
N THR A 67 -2.82 -25.26 -1.65
CA THR A 67 -4.15 -25.35 -1.03
C THR A 67 -4.18 -24.64 0.31
N GLU A 68 -3.14 -24.86 1.13
CA GLU A 68 -3.05 -24.28 2.46
C GLU A 68 -2.83 -22.77 2.42
N VAL A 69 -1.96 -22.29 1.53
CA VAL A 69 -1.75 -20.85 1.28
C VAL A 69 -3.06 -20.19 0.84
N LYS A 70 -3.82 -20.80 -0.08
CA LYS A 70 -5.11 -20.27 -0.55
C LYS A 70 -6.17 -20.28 0.55
N ARG A 71 -6.11 -21.25 1.47
CA ARG A 71 -7.04 -21.38 2.59
C ARG A 71 -6.82 -20.30 3.66
N LEU A 72 -5.56 -20.00 3.98
CA LEU A 72 -5.20 -19.06 5.05
C LEU A 72 -4.95 -17.64 4.55
N GLY A 73 -4.66 -17.46 3.27
CA GLY A 73 -4.38 -16.16 2.65
C GLY A 73 -2.96 -15.65 2.91
N ARG A 74 -2.48 -15.76 4.16
CA ARG A 74 -1.11 -15.46 4.60
C ARG A 74 -0.61 -16.57 5.52
N ILE A 75 0.56 -17.12 5.23
CA ILE A 75 1.20 -18.16 6.05
C ILE A 75 2.73 -18.05 5.99
N SER A 76 3.41 -18.27 7.11
CA SER A 76 4.88 -18.35 7.12
C SER A 76 5.36 -19.69 6.54
N VAL A 77 6.53 -19.71 5.90
CA VAL A 77 7.11 -20.95 5.36
C VAL A 77 7.42 -21.97 6.46
N ILE A 78 7.67 -21.49 7.68
CA ILE A 78 7.89 -22.32 8.87
C ILE A 78 6.59 -23.01 9.28
N ASP A 79 5.50 -22.24 9.42
CA ASP A 79 4.19 -22.82 9.75
C ASP A 79 3.70 -23.76 8.64
N LEU A 80 4.04 -23.47 7.38
CA LEU A 80 3.73 -24.33 6.25
C LEU A 80 4.47 -25.67 6.32
N ALA A 81 5.72 -25.67 6.78
CA ALA A 81 6.49 -26.88 7.05
C ALA A 81 5.90 -27.70 8.20
N ASP A 82 5.44 -27.04 9.27
CA ASP A 82 4.78 -27.70 10.39
C ASP A 82 3.43 -28.33 9.98
N VAL A 83 2.64 -27.65 9.14
CA VAL A 83 1.33 -28.15 8.68
C VAL A 83 1.49 -29.32 7.70
N THR A 84 2.43 -29.22 6.76
CA THR A 84 2.71 -30.30 5.79
C THR A 84 3.50 -31.45 6.42
N GLY A 85 4.15 -31.21 7.57
CA GLY A 85 4.99 -32.17 8.24
C GLY A 85 6.25 -32.54 7.47
N VAL A 86 6.73 -31.68 6.56
CA VAL A 86 7.93 -31.90 5.74
C VAL A 86 9.06 -30.99 6.21
N ASP A 87 10.31 -31.41 6.04
CA ASP A 87 11.48 -30.61 6.37
C ASP A 87 11.48 -29.25 5.64
N LEU A 88 11.79 -28.19 6.40
CA LEU A 88 11.76 -26.79 5.97
C LEU A 88 12.56 -26.56 4.68
N TYR A 89 13.67 -27.26 4.48
CA TYR A 89 14.51 -27.11 3.29
C TYR A 89 13.73 -27.36 1.99
N TYR A 90 12.89 -28.40 1.96
CA TYR A 90 12.11 -28.73 0.76
C TYR A 90 10.96 -27.73 0.56
N VAL A 91 10.35 -27.30 1.66
CA VAL A 91 9.25 -26.33 1.65
C VAL A 91 9.73 -24.97 1.15
N GLU A 92 10.89 -24.48 1.63
CA GLU A 92 11.50 -23.23 1.15
C GLU A 92 11.82 -23.30 -0.35
N LYS A 93 12.43 -24.40 -0.79
CA LYS A 93 12.78 -24.62 -2.21
C LYS A 93 11.53 -24.66 -3.10
N LEU A 94 10.49 -25.36 -2.67
CA LEU A 94 9.23 -25.44 -3.42
C LEU A 94 8.44 -24.14 -3.40
N SER A 95 8.54 -23.35 -2.32
CA SER A 95 7.87 -22.05 -2.22
C SER A 95 8.29 -21.12 -3.36
N GLN A 96 9.59 -21.07 -3.68
CA GLN A 96 10.11 -20.28 -4.80
C GLN A 96 9.54 -20.72 -6.16
N ASN A 97 9.39 -22.03 -6.36
CA ASN A 97 8.80 -22.59 -7.57
C ASN A 97 7.30 -22.26 -7.66
N ILE A 98 6.57 -22.40 -6.55
CA ILE A 98 5.14 -22.11 -6.45
C ILE A 98 4.83 -20.67 -6.84
N ILE A 99 5.63 -19.70 -6.41
CA ILE A 99 5.45 -18.28 -6.76
C ILE A 99 5.71 -18.03 -8.25
N THR A 100 6.62 -18.78 -8.85
CA THR A 100 6.90 -18.69 -10.29
C THR A 100 5.75 -19.28 -11.11
N ASP A 101 5.15 -20.37 -10.62
CA ASP A 101 4.01 -21.04 -11.25
C ASP A 101 2.69 -20.25 -11.04
N HIS A 102 2.55 -19.56 -9.90
CA HIS A 102 1.36 -18.83 -9.46
C HIS A 102 1.66 -17.35 -9.23
N GLY A 103 1.40 -16.53 -10.27
CA GLY A 103 1.59 -15.08 -10.21
C GLY A 103 0.70 -14.36 -9.19
N GLU A 104 -0.34 -15.02 -8.66
CA GLU A 104 -1.21 -14.49 -7.61
C GLU A 104 -0.60 -14.58 -6.20
N LEU A 105 0.57 -15.21 -6.05
CA LEU A 105 1.26 -15.42 -4.77
C LEU A 105 2.49 -14.53 -4.66
N MET A 106 2.76 -14.05 -3.45
CA MET A 106 3.91 -13.20 -3.16
C MET A 106 4.66 -13.72 -1.94
N LEU A 107 5.99 -13.80 -2.03
CA LEU A 107 6.84 -14.14 -0.90
C LEU A 107 7.53 -12.90 -0.35
N THR A 108 7.26 -12.60 0.92
CA THR A 108 7.86 -11.47 1.63
C THR A 108 8.34 -11.96 2.99
N GLN A 109 9.63 -11.74 3.31
CA GLN A 109 10.19 -12.04 4.64
C GLN A 109 9.93 -13.47 5.16
N GLY A 110 9.84 -14.46 4.26
CA GLY A 110 9.52 -15.85 4.63
C GLY A 110 8.04 -16.13 4.83
N GLU A 111 7.15 -15.22 4.42
CA GLU A 111 5.70 -15.41 4.37
C GLU A 111 5.19 -15.43 2.94
N ILE A 112 4.28 -16.36 2.65
CA ILE A 112 3.56 -16.43 1.38
C ILE A 112 2.20 -15.78 1.59
N ILE A 113 1.90 -14.79 0.75
CA ILE A 113 0.69 -13.98 0.83
C ILE A 113 -0.02 -14.03 -0.53
N THR A 114 -1.32 -14.26 -0.50
CA THR A 114 -2.18 -14.28 -1.69
C THR A 114 -2.63 -12.87 -2.08
N GLU A 115 -2.89 -12.66 -3.36
CA GLU A 115 -3.51 -11.42 -3.83
C GLU A 115 -4.89 -11.17 -3.20
N ALA A 116 -5.69 -12.23 -3.00
CA ALA A 116 -7.00 -12.14 -2.36
C ALA A 116 -6.92 -11.67 -0.89
N TYR A 117 -5.86 -12.04 -0.16
CA TYR A 117 -5.62 -11.49 1.18
C TYR A 117 -5.42 -9.98 1.12
N TRP A 118 -4.63 -9.49 0.16
CA TRP A 118 -4.42 -8.05 -0.01
C TRP A 118 -5.67 -7.30 -0.46
N ASP A 119 -6.55 -7.94 -1.22
CA ASP A 119 -7.86 -7.36 -1.56
C ASP A 119 -8.73 -7.16 -0.31
N SER A 120 -8.84 -8.17 0.54
CA SER A 120 -9.57 -8.07 1.82
C SER A 120 -8.97 -7.00 2.74
N ILE A 121 -7.64 -6.96 2.86
CA ILE A 121 -6.95 -5.91 3.64
C ILE A 121 -7.19 -4.53 3.03
N ALA A 122 -7.23 -4.40 1.70
CA ALA A 122 -7.54 -3.13 1.05
C ALA A 122 -8.98 -2.68 1.31
N GLU A 123 -9.95 -3.60 1.41
CA GLU A 123 -11.32 -3.29 1.83
C GLU A 123 -11.36 -2.75 3.27
N GLU A 124 -10.69 -3.42 4.21
CA GLU A 124 -10.58 -2.97 5.60
C GLU A 124 -9.90 -1.59 5.72
N ILE A 125 -8.79 -1.40 4.99
CA ILE A 125 -8.10 -0.10 4.92
C ILE A 125 -9.03 0.97 4.36
N ASN A 126 -9.83 0.65 3.35
CA ASN A 126 -10.78 1.60 2.77
C ASN A 126 -11.87 1.99 3.78
N GLU A 127 -12.47 1.03 4.47
CA GLU A 127 -13.47 1.32 5.51
C GLU A 127 -12.89 2.24 6.58
N ARG A 128 -11.71 1.88 7.10
CA ARG A 128 -11.00 2.70 8.09
C ARG A 128 -10.67 4.09 7.55
N LEU A 129 -10.29 4.20 6.28
CA LEU A 129 -9.97 5.47 5.65
C LEU A 129 -11.22 6.36 5.55
N GLN A 130 -12.39 5.78 5.23
CA GLN A 130 -13.64 6.54 5.20
C GLN A 130 -14.03 7.04 6.60
N GLU A 131 -13.73 6.29 7.66
CA GLU A 131 -13.97 6.73 9.05
C GLU A 131 -13.03 7.86 9.48
N CYS A 132 -11.72 7.70 9.24
CA CYS A 132 -10.70 8.64 9.73
C CYS A 132 -10.38 9.80 8.81
N SER A 133 -10.88 9.77 7.56
CA SER A 133 -10.52 10.69 6.48
C SER A 133 -9.05 10.65 6.03
N GLN A 134 -8.11 10.23 6.88
CA GLN A 134 -6.69 10.09 6.58
C GLN A 134 -6.05 8.95 7.38
N ILE A 135 -5.03 8.29 6.82
CA ILE A 135 -4.26 7.21 7.47
C ILE A 135 -2.79 7.27 7.02
N ALA A 136 -1.85 7.11 7.95
CA ALA A 136 -0.43 7.03 7.62
C ALA A 136 -0.03 5.62 7.15
N LEU A 137 0.75 5.51 6.07
CA LEU A 137 1.23 4.19 5.61
C LEU A 137 2.16 3.52 6.63
N THR A 138 2.87 4.30 7.44
CA THR A 138 3.72 3.78 8.52
C THR A 138 2.91 3.09 9.61
N GLU A 139 1.69 3.58 9.88
CA GLU A 139 0.77 2.94 10.81
C GLU A 139 0.27 1.60 10.25
N LEU A 140 -0.14 1.58 8.98
CA LEU A 140 -0.54 0.34 8.30
C LEU A 140 0.60 -0.69 8.26
N ALA A 141 1.83 -0.24 7.99
CA ALA A 141 3.02 -1.09 7.95
C ALA A 141 3.30 -1.74 9.30
N ALA A 142 3.17 -0.97 10.38
CA ALA A 142 3.32 -1.48 11.74
C ALA A 142 2.19 -2.47 12.12
N GLN A 143 0.94 -2.17 11.76
CA GLN A 143 -0.21 -3.03 12.08
C GLN A 143 -0.15 -4.37 11.34
N LEU A 144 0.24 -4.35 10.07
CA LEU A 144 0.31 -5.54 9.23
C LEU A 144 1.66 -6.27 9.33
N ASN A 145 2.62 -5.70 10.08
CA ASN A 145 3.99 -6.19 10.22
C ASN A 145 4.66 -6.46 8.85
N VAL A 146 4.59 -5.48 7.95
CA VAL A 146 5.19 -5.54 6.62
C VAL A 146 5.96 -4.26 6.29
N GLY A 147 6.84 -4.32 5.29
CA GLY A 147 7.60 -3.16 4.85
C GLY A 147 6.72 -2.06 4.24
N LEU A 148 7.12 -0.80 4.43
CA LEU A 148 6.41 0.37 3.88
C LEU A 148 6.30 0.31 2.34
N ASP A 149 7.38 -0.10 1.68
CA ASP A 149 7.44 -0.24 0.22
C ASP A 149 6.49 -1.33 -0.29
N LEU A 150 6.29 -2.40 0.50
CA LEU A 150 5.34 -3.45 0.14
C LEU A 150 3.92 -2.92 0.21
N ILE A 151 3.54 -2.22 1.28
CA ILE A 151 2.21 -1.62 1.39
C ILE A 151 1.96 -0.64 0.24
N ALA A 152 2.93 0.22 -0.07
CA ALA A 152 2.80 1.14 -1.19
C ALA A 152 2.57 0.38 -2.51
N SER A 153 3.40 -0.62 -2.81
CA SER A 153 3.29 -1.39 -4.06
C SER A 153 2.01 -2.22 -4.17
N VAL A 154 1.47 -2.72 -3.06
CA VAL A 154 0.20 -3.46 -3.01
C VAL A 154 -1.00 -2.51 -3.12
N LEU A 155 -0.94 -1.34 -2.49
CA LEU A 155 -2.05 -0.39 -2.48
C LEU A 155 -2.15 0.42 -3.77
N GLU A 156 -1.03 0.83 -4.37
CA GLU A 156 -1.00 1.60 -5.63
C GLU A 156 -1.97 1.09 -6.71
N PRO A 157 -1.97 -0.21 -7.08
CA PRO A 157 -2.90 -0.73 -8.09
C PRO A 157 -4.36 -0.78 -7.62
N ARG A 158 -4.61 -0.71 -6.30
CA ARG A 158 -5.94 -0.78 -5.67
C ARG A 158 -6.52 0.61 -5.38
N LEU A 159 -5.75 1.68 -5.58
CA LEU A 159 -6.22 3.05 -5.42
C LEU A 159 -7.23 3.40 -6.52
N GLY A 160 -8.37 3.93 -6.13
CA GLY A 160 -9.47 4.30 -7.01
C GLY A 160 -10.42 3.16 -7.39
N THR A 161 -10.07 1.90 -7.08
CA THR A 161 -10.93 0.73 -7.27
C THR A 161 -11.52 0.28 -5.93
N ILE A 162 -10.72 -0.44 -5.13
CA ILE A 162 -11.09 -0.92 -3.79
C ILE A 162 -10.93 0.22 -2.78
N VAL A 163 -9.75 0.85 -2.79
CA VAL A 163 -9.44 1.96 -1.88
C VAL A 163 -9.83 3.27 -2.53
N LYS A 164 -10.95 3.85 -2.08
CA LYS A 164 -11.44 5.17 -2.53
C LYS A 164 -10.68 6.28 -1.82
N GLY A 165 -9.38 6.34 -2.08
CA GLY A 165 -8.43 7.26 -1.47
C GLY A 165 -7.38 7.75 -2.45
N ARG A 166 -6.57 8.72 -1.99
CA ARG A 166 -5.40 9.23 -2.69
C ARG A 166 -4.18 9.07 -1.79
N LEU A 167 -3.11 8.52 -2.34
CA LEU A 167 -1.81 8.42 -1.68
C LEU A 167 -0.95 9.64 -2.02
N GLU A 168 -0.56 10.43 -1.01
CA GLU A 168 0.41 11.52 -1.15
C GLU A 168 1.29 11.63 0.11
N GLY A 169 2.61 11.77 -0.07
CA GLY A 169 3.53 11.99 1.04
C GLY A 169 3.55 10.87 2.10
N GLY A 170 3.28 9.63 1.70
CA GLY A 170 3.22 8.49 2.62
C GLY A 170 1.96 8.43 3.47
N GLN A 171 0.91 9.17 3.11
CA GLN A 171 -0.40 9.12 3.75
C GLN A 171 -1.53 8.92 2.73
N LEU A 172 -2.56 8.19 3.13
CA LEU A 172 -3.81 8.04 2.41
C LEU A 172 -4.80 9.09 2.88
N TYR A 173 -5.51 9.68 1.93
CA TYR A 173 -6.56 10.66 2.20
C TYR A 173 -7.84 10.30 1.45
N THR A 174 -8.99 10.57 2.04
CA THR A 174 -10.25 10.52 1.30
C THR A 174 -10.33 11.69 0.31
N PRO A 175 -11.02 11.53 -0.83
CA PRO A 175 -11.26 12.64 -1.77
C PRO A 175 -11.95 13.85 -1.10
N ALA A 176 -12.83 13.60 -0.13
CA ALA A 176 -13.50 14.65 0.64
C ALA A 176 -12.52 15.43 1.53
N TYR A 177 -11.56 14.75 2.16
CA TYR A 177 -10.49 15.39 2.92
C TYR A 177 -9.64 16.29 2.02
N VAL A 178 -9.18 15.75 0.88
CA VAL A 178 -8.39 16.50 -0.10
C VAL A 178 -9.15 17.74 -0.59
N ALA A 179 -10.43 17.61 -0.91
CA ALA A 179 -11.26 18.73 -1.34
C ALA A 179 -11.41 19.80 -0.25
N ARG A 180 -11.59 19.40 1.01
CA ARG A 180 -11.67 20.30 2.16
C ARG A 180 -10.37 21.07 2.35
N VAL A 181 -9.24 20.38 2.44
CA VAL A 181 -7.93 21.03 2.61
C VAL A 181 -7.61 21.92 1.40
N SER A 182 -7.93 21.49 0.18
CA SER A 182 -7.77 22.32 -1.02
C SER A 182 -8.60 23.60 -0.94
N ALA A 183 -9.84 23.54 -0.44
CA ALA A 183 -10.67 24.72 -0.22
C ALA A 183 -10.09 25.65 0.86
N MET A 184 -9.52 25.11 1.93
CA MET A 184 -8.82 25.89 2.97
C MET A 184 -7.60 26.60 2.40
N VAL A 185 -6.74 25.88 1.67
CA VAL A 185 -5.56 26.45 0.98
C VAL A 185 -5.99 27.56 0.03
N ARG A 186 -7.03 27.34 -0.78
CA ARG A 186 -7.57 28.33 -1.70
C ARG A 186 -8.10 29.57 -0.97
N GLY A 187 -8.87 29.37 0.09
CA GLY A 187 -9.43 30.45 0.91
C GLY A 187 -8.31 31.30 1.53
N ALA A 188 -7.33 30.65 2.14
CA ALA A 188 -6.21 31.32 2.77
C ALA A 188 -5.34 32.08 1.74
N ALA A 189 -5.02 31.45 0.60
CA ALA A 189 -4.26 32.09 -0.47
C ALA A 189 -4.97 33.31 -1.09
N ARG A 190 -6.31 33.28 -1.20
CA ARG A 190 -7.12 34.42 -1.68
C ARG A 190 -7.27 35.53 -0.64
N GLY A 191 -7.26 35.19 0.64
CA GLY A 191 -7.34 36.16 1.74
C GLY A 191 -6.04 36.96 1.95
N ILE A 192 -4.91 36.41 1.50
CA ILE A 192 -3.62 37.10 1.56
C ILE A 192 -3.59 38.23 0.51
N THR A 193 -3.41 39.46 0.98
CA THR A 193 -3.31 40.68 0.15
C THR A 193 -1.91 41.29 0.13
N VAL A 194 -0.93 40.66 0.81
CA VAL A 194 0.46 41.11 0.91
C VAL A 194 1.42 39.95 0.63
N PRO A 195 2.66 40.21 0.15
CA PRO A 195 3.64 39.15 -0.05
C PRO A 195 3.88 38.36 1.23
N THR A 196 3.72 37.04 1.17
CA THR A 196 3.73 36.17 2.35
C THR A 196 4.58 34.93 2.11
N ASN A 197 5.25 34.44 3.16
CA ASN A 197 5.95 33.17 3.12
C ASN A 197 4.95 32.02 3.31
N LEU A 198 4.88 31.12 2.33
CA LEU A 198 4.00 29.96 2.32
C LEU A 198 4.26 29.00 3.50
N THR A 199 5.49 28.94 4.04
CA THR A 199 5.76 28.08 5.20
C THR A 199 4.93 28.51 6.43
N VAL A 200 4.78 29.82 6.64
CA VAL A 200 3.94 30.37 7.72
C VAL A 200 2.48 30.01 7.49
N LEU A 201 2.02 30.09 6.23
CA LEU A 201 0.67 29.72 5.84
C LEU A 201 0.40 28.23 6.12
N TRP A 202 1.33 27.34 5.77
CA TRP A 202 1.23 25.90 6.03
C TRP A 202 1.16 25.62 7.52
N SER A 203 2.00 26.24 8.35
CA SER A 203 1.91 26.11 9.81
C SER A 203 0.56 26.57 10.37
N SER A 204 0.02 27.70 9.88
CA SER A 204 -1.30 28.17 10.31
C SER A 204 -2.43 27.23 9.90
N LEU A 205 -2.41 26.71 8.66
CA LEU A 205 -3.40 25.74 8.20
C LEU A 205 -3.31 24.41 8.95
N GLN A 206 -2.09 23.97 9.28
CA GLN A 206 -1.86 22.77 10.07
C GLN A 206 -2.49 22.88 11.47
N ASN A 207 -2.32 24.02 12.14
CA ASN A 207 -2.94 24.26 13.45
C ASN A 207 -4.47 24.24 13.35
N LEU A 208 -5.05 24.88 12.33
CA LEU A 208 -6.50 24.88 12.11
C LEU A 208 -7.05 23.46 11.85
N LEU A 209 -6.32 22.63 11.11
CA LEU A 209 -6.70 21.23 10.91
C LEU A 209 -6.64 20.43 12.21
N GLN A 210 -5.62 20.62 13.04
CA GLN A 210 -5.51 19.95 14.33
C GLN A 210 -6.65 20.35 15.29
N GLU A 211 -7.04 21.62 15.32
CA GLU A 211 -8.18 22.09 16.10
C GLU A 211 -9.50 21.46 15.63
N MET A 212 -9.63 21.22 14.33
CA MET A 212 -10.86 20.75 13.70
C MET A 212 -11.01 19.22 13.73
N ASP A 213 -9.91 18.48 13.53
CA ASP A 213 -9.89 17.01 13.51
C ASP A 213 -9.64 16.40 14.92
N GLY A 214 -9.41 17.23 15.95
CA GLY A 214 -9.24 16.81 17.34
C GLY A 214 -8.03 15.91 17.59
N ALA A 215 -8.11 15.03 18.60
CA ALA A 215 -7.02 14.11 18.99
C ALA A 215 -6.67 13.05 17.93
N SER A 216 -7.48 12.92 16.87
CA SER A 216 -7.27 12.02 15.72
C SER A 216 -6.54 12.69 14.54
N GLY A 217 -6.21 13.98 14.63
CA GLY A 217 -5.54 14.70 13.56
C GLY A 217 -4.08 14.28 13.37
N VAL A 218 -3.82 13.37 12.44
CA VAL A 218 -2.48 13.12 11.90
C VAL A 218 -1.93 14.41 11.28
N ALA A 219 -0.66 14.71 11.58
CA ALA A 219 0.00 15.88 11.00
C ALA A 219 0.15 15.69 9.48
N VAL A 220 -0.26 16.71 8.73
CA VAL A 220 -0.16 16.72 7.28
C VAL A 220 1.18 17.32 6.90
N ASP A 221 1.89 16.67 5.96
CA ASP A 221 3.18 17.17 5.52
C ASP A 221 3.05 18.50 4.76
N GLY A 222 4.01 19.41 4.95
CA GLY A 222 4.08 20.70 4.25
C GLY A 222 4.06 20.54 2.72
N SER A 223 4.61 19.42 2.22
CA SER A 223 4.60 19.08 0.80
C SER A 223 3.19 18.87 0.24
N PHE A 224 2.24 18.38 1.04
CA PHE A 224 0.85 18.19 0.64
C PHE A 224 0.16 19.53 0.39
N PHE A 225 0.28 20.49 1.33
CA PHE A 225 -0.24 21.84 1.12
C PHE A 225 0.38 22.51 -0.09
N GLN A 226 1.70 22.35 -0.26
CA GLN A 226 2.41 22.88 -1.42
C GLN A 226 1.92 22.27 -2.74
N SER A 227 1.67 20.96 -2.78
CA SER A 227 1.11 20.25 -3.94
C SER A 227 -0.27 20.81 -4.31
N LEU A 228 -1.16 20.93 -3.32
CA LEU A 228 -2.50 21.51 -3.51
C LEU A 228 -2.44 22.95 -4.00
N PHE A 229 -1.60 23.78 -3.39
CA PHE A 229 -1.40 25.16 -3.78
C PHE A 229 -0.90 25.30 -5.21
N ASN A 230 0.14 24.55 -5.58
CA ASN A 230 0.67 24.55 -6.94
C ASN A 230 -0.40 24.13 -7.96
N GLY A 231 -1.25 23.16 -7.60
CA GLY A 231 -2.41 22.76 -8.41
C GLY A 231 -3.41 23.90 -8.62
N LEU A 232 -3.72 24.67 -7.57
CA LEU A 232 -4.62 25.82 -7.63
C LEU A 232 -4.06 26.95 -8.50
N VAL A 233 -2.76 27.26 -8.38
CA VAL A 233 -2.07 28.24 -9.24
C VAL A 233 -2.12 27.79 -10.70
N LYS A 234 -1.79 26.52 -10.97
CA LYS A 234 -1.77 25.95 -12.34
C LYS A 234 -3.15 25.98 -13.01
N ARG A 235 -4.22 25.76 -12.25
CA ARG A 235 -5.61 25.85 -12.74
C ARG A 235 -6.15 27.28 -12.84
N GLY A 236 -5.39 28.28 -12.40
CA GLY A 236 -5.83 29.68 -12.39
C GLY A 236 -6.90 29.98 -11.34
N GLU A 237 -7.10 29.10 -10.34
CA GLU A 237 -8.05 29.34 -9.25
C GLU A 237 -7.56 30.42 -8.27
N ILE A 238 -6.25 30.61 -8.22
CA ILE A 238 -5.57 31.69 -7.48
C ILE A 238 -4.54 32.34 -8.41
N SER A 239 -4.43 33.67 -8.31
CA SER A 239 -3.61 34.47 -9.22
C SER A 239 -2.53 35.23 -8.45
N GLY A 240 -1.30 35.17 -8.95
CA GLY A 240 -0.13 35.77 -8.35
C GLY A 240 1.15 35.08 -8.81
N SER A 241 2.28 35.43 -8.20
CA SER A 241 3.58 34.87 -8.52
C SER A 241 4.24 34.25 -7.29
N VAL A 242 4.87 33.08 -7.46
CA VAL A 242 5.69 32.44 -6.43
C VAL A 242 7.16 32.69 -6.75
N ARG A 243 7.93 33.16 -5.78
CA ARG A 243 9.39 33.33 -5.89
C ARG A 243 10.09 32.36 -4.94
N ALA A 244 11.19 31.77 -5.42
CA ALA A 244 11.98 30.78 -4.67
C ALA A 244 11.15 29.62 -4.07
N GLY A 245 10.01 29.28 -4.68
CA GLY A 245 9.10 28.21 -4.23
C GLY A 245 8.28 28.51 -2.98
N VAL A 246 8.65 29.52 -2.17
CA VAL A 246 8.04 29.77 -0.86
C VAL A 246 7.48 31.18 -0.68
N HIS A 247 7.84 32.15 -1.52
CA HIS A 247 7.33 33.52 -1.38
C HIS A 247 6.18 33.78 -2.35
N TRP A 248 4.96 33.83 -1.82
CA TRP A 248 3.76 34.13 -2.59
C TRP A 248 3.51 35.62 -2.67
N THR A 249 3.35 36.15 -3.88
CA THR A 249 2.90 37.52 -4.15
C THR A 249 1.54 37.47 -4.85
N PRO A 250 0.44 37.80 -4.16
CA PRO A 250 -0.90 37.83 -4.76
C PRO A 250 -0.99 38.83 -5.91
N ALA A 251 -1.78 38.51 -6.95
CA ALA A 251 -1.99 39.42 -8.08
C ALA A 251 -2.60 40.77 -7.65
N VAL A 252 -3.52 40.76 -6.68
CA VAL A 252 -4.14 41.99 -6.14
C VAL A 252 -3.08 42.94 -5.55
N PHE A 253 -2.05 42.40 -4.89
CA PHE A 253 -0.94 43.20 -4.37
C PHE A 253 -0.13 43.81 -5.51
N ALA A 254 0.21 43.01 -6.53
CA ALA A 254 0.99 43.49 -7.68
C ALA A 254 0.25 44.58 -8.47
N VAL A 255 -1.06 44.43 -8.64
CA VAL A 255 -1.91 45.46 -9.28
C VAL A 255 -1.94 46.73 -8.45
N ALA A 256 -2.23 46.65 -7.14
CA ALA A 256 -2.26 47.80 -6.26
C ALA A 256 -0.89 48.51 -6.16
N GLN A 257 0.20 47.74 -6.18
CA GLN A 257 1.56 48.25 -6.23
C GLN A 257 1.80 49.06 -7.51
N LYS A 258 1.42 48.53 -8.68
CA LYS A 258 1.53 49.23 -9.97
C LYS A 258 0.67 50.49 -10.01
N GLU A 259 -0.60 50.39 -9.63
CA GLU A 259 -1.52 51.54 -9.60
C GLU A 259 -1.03 52.66 -8.67
N SER A 260 -0.42 52.30 -7.54
CA SER A 260 0.19 53.27 -6.61
C SER A 260 1.37 54.00 -7.24
N VAL A 261 2.22 53.28 -8.00
CA VAL A 261 3.35 53.88 -8.74
C VAL A 261 2.84 54.81 -9.84
N ASP A 262 1.89 54.34 -10.65
CA ASP A 262 1.32 55.10 -11.76
C ASP A 262 0.61 56.37 -11.26
N SER A 263 -0.15 56.26 -10.17
CA SER A 263 -0.84 57.40 -9.54
C SER A 263 0.14 58.42 -8.96
N PHE A 264 1.18 57.95 -8.25
CA PHE A 264 2.20 58.83 -7.68
C PHE A 264 2.95 59.58 -8.78
N PHE A 265 3.37 58.87 -9.83
CA PHE A 265 4.08 59.47 -10.95
C PHE A 265 3.20 60.47 -11.72
N SER A 266 1.93 60.14 -11.96
CA SER A 266 0.99 61.04 -12.65
C SER A 266 0.77 62.36 -11.89
N GLN A 267 0.80 62.33 -10.56
CA GLN A 267 0.61 63.52 -9.72
C GLN A 267 1.88 64.36 -9.57
N ASN A 268 3.05 63.71 -9.49
CA ASN A 268 4.30 64.38 -9.10
C ASN A 268 5.28 64.56 -10.27
N SER A 269 5.07 63.87 -11.41
CA SER A 269 6.00 63.79 -12.56
C SER A 269 7.38 63.21 -12.24
N PHE A 270 7.59 62.67 -11.04
CA PHE A 270 8.77 61.92 -10.64
C PHE A 270 8.40 60.89 -9.57
N ILE A 271 9.27 59.89 -9.37
CA ILE A 271 9.20 58.96 -8.24
C ILE A 271 10.62 58.63 -7.79
N SER A 272 10.90 58.71 -6.49
CA SER A 272 12.21 58.35 -5.95
C SER A 272 12.31 56.84 -5.70
N TYR A 273 13.53 56.30 -5.77
CA TYR A 273 13.77 54.88 -5.50
C TYR A 273 13.40 54.48 -4.07
N ASP A 274 13.51 55.40 -3.10
CA ASP A 274 13.08 55.16 -1.72
C ASP A 274 11.57 54.91 -1.61
N VAL A 275 10.76 55.59 -2.42
CA VAL A 275 9.29 55.38 -2.46
C VAL A 275 8.99 54.00 -3.04
N LEU A 276 9.68 53.60 -4.10
CA LEU A 276 9.52 52.27 -4.70
C LEU A 276 9.91 51.15 -3.73
N GLN A 277 11.01 51.32 -2.99
CA GLN A 277 11.40 50.35 -1.96
C GLN A 277 10.36 50.25 -0.84
N LYS A 278 9.78 51.38 -0.39
CA LYS A 278 8.69 51.40 0.60
C LYS A 278 7.42 50.71 0.11
N LEU A 279 7.17 50.70 -1.20
CA LEU A 279 6.07 49.96 -1.84
C LEU A 279 6.36 48.46 -1.98
N GLY A 280 7.51 47.96 -1.53
CA GLY A 280 7.88 46.55 -1.62
C GLY A 280 8.51 46.16 -2.96
N ILE A 281 9.12 47.11 -3.67
CA ILE A 281 9.87 46.87 -4.91
C ILE A 281 11.38 46.84 -4.58
N PRO A 282 11.98 45.65 -4.40
CA PRO A 282 13.38 45.53 -3.98
C PRO A 282 14.38 45.96 -5.07
N GLN A 283 13.98 45.91 -6.35
CA GLN A 283 14.81 46.30 -7.49
C GLN A 283 14.10 47.37 -8.34
N PRO A 284 14.12 48.65 -7.89
CA PRO A 284 13.39 49.74 -8.54
C PRO A 284 13.74 49.95 -10.02
N VAL A 285 15.03 49.87 -10.36
CA VAL A 285 15.51 50.11 -11.73
C VAL A 285 14.96 49.06 -12.70
N GLN A 286 15.02 47.78 -12.34
CA GLN A 286 14.53 46.69 -13.19
C GLN A 286 12.99 46.74 -13.31
N PHE A 287 12.29 47.06 -12.22
CA PHE A 287 10.84 47.20 -12.23
C PHE A 287 10.38 48.27 -13.23
N LEU A 288 11.02 49.44 -13.25
CA LEU A 288 10.68 50.54 -14.15
C LEU A 288 11.10 50.29 -15.62
N GLN A 289 12.05 49.40 -15.88
CA GLN A 289 12.48 49.05 -17.25
C GLN A 289 11.52 48.08 -17.96
N ILE A 290 10.73 47.33 -17.20
CA ILE A 290 9.86 46.25 -17.69
C ILE A 290 8.37 46.67 -17.69
N SER A 291 8.03 47.75 -16.97
CA SER A 291 6.67 48.29 -16.84
C SER A 291 6.28 49.18 -18.01
#